data_AF-A0AA41UM89-F1
#
_entry.id   AF-A0AA41UM89-F1
#
_cell.length_a   1.000
_cell.length_b   1.000
_cell.length_c   1.000
_cell.angle_alpha   90.00
_cell.angle_beta   90.00
_cell.angle_gamma   90.00
#
_symmetry.space_group_name_H-M   'P 1'
#
loop_
_entity.id
_entity.type
_entity.pdbx_description
1 polymer ?
#
loop_
_entity_poly.entity_id
_entity_poly.type
_entity_poly.pdbx_seq_one_letter_code
_entity_poly.pdbx_strand_id
1 'polypeptide(L)'
;MALARIHARADPLTTRKARGARKRLRRRTLRLIAAAAAVAGLAAAGLVVADDARASTLDAAVARYATAVAIVAASEVHAVGTITEAQLGIVTANATLVNSVGRVLGEGERAELSAGLHSLTANVANAADELRRARRTVVDQTPTYSPFGETYDSSAADLDEIHFAAAALLPTGTADLAAAGERVNAAVAAWQVEQDRLAAVAAAEAAEAARVAAEKAVAATAAAQDSSSVPAAKASGSDAGYHKNVWTSGFQSEIDRCNGAVDVSAHYGPRTIAEHWSCGGRSFPTSVGAVITITGQDAGVYRVVGVVAVLNVDVNGTGDVPSGYDLLYQTCINGSSARMSFTGLTRIT
;
A
#
# COMPACT_ATOMS: atom_id res chain seq x y z
N MET A 1 -97.32 74.71 -0.74
CA MET A 1 -98.75 74.85 -0.34
C MET A 1 -99.50 73.70 -1.01
N ALA A 2 -100.36 72.98 -0.28
CA ALA A 2 -101.38 72.09 -0.89
C ALA A 2 -100.88 70.83 -1.63
N LEU A 3 -101.85 70.02 -2.13
CA LEU A 3 -101.76 68.82 -3.00
C LEU A 3 -101.50 67.48 -2.29
N ALA A 4 -101.95 66.31 -2.76
CA ALA A 4 -103.09 65.84 -3.55
C ALA A 4 -102.98 64.30 -3.47
N ARG A 5 -103.87 63.62 -2.73
CA ARG A 5 -103.89 62.14 -2.64
C ARG A 5 -105.22 61.62 -3.16
N ILE A 6 -105.18 60.99 -4.34
CA ILE A 6 -106.29 60.25 -4.93
C ILE A 6 -106.23 58.81 -4.43
N HIS A 7 -107.29 58.39 -3.72
CA HIS A 7 -107.50 57.01 -3.30
C HIS A 7 -108.11 56.17 -4.44
N ALA A 8 -107.33 55.24 -5.00
CA ALA A 8 -107.84 54.15 -5.83
C ALA A 8 -108.22 52.95 -4.92
N ARG A 9 -109.51 52.60 -4.88
CA ARG A 9 -110.03 51.38 -4.26
C ARG A 9 -109.68 50.18 -5.17
N ALA A 10 -108.96 49.20 -4.62
CA ALA A 10 -108.64 47.95 -5.30
C ALA A 10 -109.64 46.84 -4.92
N ASP A 11 -110.15 46.14 -5.94
CA ASP A 11 -111.09 45.02 -5.86
C ASP A 11 -110.55 43.80 -5.08
N PRO A 12 -111.30 43.24 -4.10
CA PRO A 12 -110.82 42.14 -3.26
C PRO A 12 -110.95 40.72 -3.86
N LEU A 13 -111.55 40.52 -5.04
CA LEU A 13 -111.88 39.18 -5.57
C LEU A 13 -110.90 38.56 -6.59
N THR A 14 -109.85 39.27 -7.02
CA THR A 14 -108.79 38.73 -7.89
C THR A 14 -107.56 38.20 -7.14
N THR A 15 -107.54 38.25 -5.80
CA THR A 15 -106.34 37.93 -4.99
C THR A 15 -106.22 36.46 -4.54
N ARG A 16 -107.31 35.66 -4.61
CA ARG A 16 -107.31 34.27 -4.11
C ARG A 16 -106.73 33.25 -5.12
N LYS A 17 -106.99 33.39 -6.43
CA LYS A 17 -106.38 32.54 -7.47
C LYS A 17 -104.87 32.81 -7.64
N ALA A 18 -104.43 34.06 -7.48
CA ALA A 18 -103.00 34.43 -7.53
C ALA A 18 -102.17 33.85 -6.36
N ARG A 19 -102.76 33.67 -5.16
CA ARG A 19 -102.09 33.07 -4.00
C ARG A 19 -101.84 31.56 -4.15
N GLY A 20 -102.74 30.84 -4.82
CA GLY A 20 -102.58 29.41 -5.11
C GLY A 20 -101.48 29.12 -6.13
N ALA A 21 -101.44 29.90 -7.21
CA ALA A 21 -100.38 29.83 -8.23
C ALA A 21 -99.01 30.21 -7.66
N ARG A 22 -98.91 31.27 -6.85
CA ARG A 22 -97.66 31.67 -6.16
C ARG A 22 -97.19 30.61 -5.16
N LYS A 23 -98.08 29.94 -4.44
CA LYS A 23 -97.69 28.83 -3.53
C LYS A 23 -97.17 27.61 -4.30
N ARG A 24 -97.76 27.26 -5.44
CA ARG A 24 -97.28 26.16 -6.29
C ARG A 24 -95.96 26.50 -6.98
N LEU A 25 -95.81 27.74 -7.46
CA LEU A 25 -94.55 28.23 -8.03
C LEU A 25 -93.45 28.25 -6.96
N ARG A 26 -93.70 28.85 -5.79
CA ARG A 26 -92.73 28.87 -4.67
C ARG A 26 -92.31 27.47 -4.21
N ARG A 27 -93.23 26.50 -4.16
CA ARG A 27 -92.90 25.10 -3.84
C ARG A 27 -92.05 24.44 -4.93
N ARG A 28 -92.29 24.73 -6.21
CA ARG A 28 -91.43 24.26 -7.32
C ARG A 28 -90.05 24.92 -7.28
N THR A 29 -89.98 26.23 -7.07
CA THR A 29 -88.70 26.96 -6.95
C THR A 29 -87.88 26.48 -5.76
N LEU A 30 -88.51 26.27 -4.59
CA LEU A 30 -87.82 25.73 -3.41
C LEU A 30 -87.30 24.30 -3.61
N ARG A 31 -88.05 23.44 -4.32
CA ARG A 31 -87.58 22.08 -4.67
C ARG A 31 -86.41 22.11 -5.65
N LEU A 32 -86.41 23.02 -6.63
CA LEU A 32 -85.30 23.19 -7.57
C LEU A 32 -84.04 23.74 -6.86
N ILE A 33 -84.20 24.69 -5.94
CA ILE A 33 -83.09 25.21 -5.13
C ILE A 33 -82.52 24.10 -4.23
N ALA A 34 -83.36 23.31 -3.58
CA ALA A 34 -82.91 22.19 -2.75
C ALA A 34 -82.19 21.10 -3.57
N ALA A 35 -82.68 20.78 -4.76
CA ALA A 35 -82.01 19.85 -5.67
C ALA A 35 -80.65 20.39 -6.16
N ALA A 36 -80.59 21.68 -6.53
CA ALA A 36 -79.34 22.33 -6.94
C ALA A 36 -78.31 22.39 -5.79
N ALA A 37 -78.75 22.68 -4.57
CA ALA A 37 -77.89 22.66 -3.38
C ALA A 37 -77.37 21.25 -3.05
N ALA A 38 -78.21 20.21 -3.22
CA ALA A 38 -77.78 18.82 -3.03
C ALA A 38 -76.74 18.38 -4.08
N VAL A 39 -76.94 18.74 -5.36
CA VAL A 39 -75.95 18.47 -6.43
C VAL A 39 -74.65 19.24 -6.18
N ALA A 40 -74.73 20.52 -5.78
CA ALA A 40 -73.55 21.31 -5.43
C ALA A 40 -72.82 20.74 -4.19
N GLY A 41 -73.54 20.26 -3.18
CA GLY A 41 -72.98 19.61 -2.00
C GLY A 41 -72.28 18.28 -2.33
N LEU A 42 -72.87 17.45 -3.20
CA LEU A 42 -72.24 16.21 -3.68
C LEU A 42 -71.00 16.50 -4.54
N ALA A 43 -71.05 17.52 -5.39
CA ALA A 43 -69.90 17.96 -6.17
C ALA A 43 -68.76 18.46 -5.26
N ALA A 44 -69.07 19.26 -4.24
CA ALA A 44 -68.09 19.76 -3.26
C ALA A 44 -67.49 18.62 -2.42
N ALA A 45 -68.30 17.68 -1.93
CA ALA A 45 -67.81 16.51 -1.21
C ALA A 45 -66.92 15.62 -2.09
N GLY A 46 -67.29 15.43 -3.36
CA GLY A 46 -66.47 14.71 -4.34
C GLY A 46 -65.12 15.37 -4.59
N LEU A 47 -65.07 16.71 -4.62
CA LEU A 47 -63.80 17.46 -4.75
C LEU A 47 -62.89 17.28 -3.53
N VAL A 48 -63.43 17.31 -2.31
CA VAL A 48 -62.63 17.10 -1.08
C VAL A 48 -62.07 15.67 -1.03
N VAL A 49 -62.88 14.66 -1.34
CA VAL A 49 -62.41 13.26 -1.36
C VAL A 49 -61.36 13.04 -2.46
N ALA A 50 -61.52 13.68 -3.63
CA ALA A 50 -60.53 13.60 -4.70
C ALA A 50 -59.20 14.29 -4.33
N ASP A 51 -59.26 15.38 -3.58
CA ASP A 51 -58.06 16.10 -3.10
C ASP A 51 -57.32 15.28 -2.03
N ASP A 52 -58.04 14.70 -1.07
CA ASP A 52 -57.49 13.82 -0.03
C ASP A 52 -56.84 12.56 -0.64
N ALA A 53 -57.50 11.92 -1.61
CA ALA A 53 -56.94 10.77 -2.32
C ALA A 53 -55.66 11.12 -3.11
N ARG A 54 -55.59 12.32 -3.69
CA ARG A 54 -54.39 12.82 -4.40
C ARG A 54 -53.26 13.09 -3.42
N ALA A 55 -53.54 13.76 -2.30
CA ALA A 55 -52.57 14.00 -1.25
C ALA A 55 -51.99 12.69 -0.70
N SER A 56 -52.84 11.70 -0.40
CA SER A 56 -52.39 10.38 0.06
C SER A 56 -51.53 9.64 -0.96
N THR A 57 -51.87 9.72 -2.26
CA THR A 57 -51.08 9.09 -3.32
C THR A 57 -49.71 9.76 -3.48
N LEU A 58 -49.67 11.10 -3.43
CA LEU A 58 -48.43 11.86 -3.48
C LEU A 58 -47.54 11.56 -2.27
N ASP A 59 -48.08 11.55 -1.06
CA ASP A 59 -47.33 11.24 0.17
C ASP A 59 -46.70 9.84 0.11
N ALA A 60 -47.45 8.86 -0.39
CA ALA A 60 -46.94 7.50 -0.57
C ALA A 60 -45.79 7.44 -1.60
N ALA A 61 -45.92 8.14 -2.73
CA ALA A 61 -44.88 8.19 -3.76
C ALA A 61 -43.61 8.91 -3.25
N VAL A 62 -43.76 10.03 -2.55
CA VAL A 62 -42.65 10.74 -1.90
C VAL A 62 -41.95 9.85 -0.87
N ALA A 63 -42.70 9.12 -0.05
CA ALA A 63 -42.14 8.20 0.95
C ALA A 63 -41.36 7.04 0.30
N ARG A 64 -41.85 6.48 -0.81
CA ARG A 64 -41.14 5.45 -1.60
C ARG A 64 -39.83 5.98 -2.16
N TYR A 65 -39.86 7.14 -2.83
CA TYR A 65 -38.66 7.79 -3.33
C TYR A 65 -37.64 8.07 -2.22
N ALA A 66 -38.08 8.62 -1.08
CA ALA A 66 -37.20 8.89 0.06
C ALA A 66 -36.56 7.60 0.61
N THR A 67 -37.32 6.49 0.64
CA THR A 67 -36.81 5.17 1.04
C THR A 67 -35.75 4.66 0.06
N ALA A 68 -36.01 4.74 -1.25
CA ALA A 68 -35.07 4.34 -2.28
C ALA A 68 -33.75 5.15 -2.19
N VAL A 69 -33.83 6.47 -2.03
CA VAL A 69 -32.66 7.33 -1.80
C VAL A 69 -31.87 6.90 -0.57
N ALA A 70 -32.54 6.57 0.54
CA ALA A 70 -31.87 6.12 1.76
C ALA A 70 -31.16 4.77 1.57
N ILE A 71 -31.76 3.83 0.83
CA ILE A 71 -31.16 2.53 0.48
C ILE A 71 -29.90 2.72 -0.37
N VAL A 72 -29.97 3.56 -1.41
CA VAL A 72 -28.83 3.87 -2.27
C VAL A 72 -27.70 4.52 -1.45
N ALA A 73 -28.03 5.49 -0.59
CA ALA A 73 -27.05 6.16 0.26
C ALA A 73 -26.35 5.18 1.23
N ALA A 74 -27.09 4.27 1.86
CA ALA A 74 -26.52 3.24 2.72
C ALA A 74 -25.60 2.28 1.95
N SER A 75 -26.03 1.87 0.76
CA SER A 75 -25.27 0.98 -0.13
C SER A 75 -24.00 1.65 -0.65
N GLU A 76 -24.04 2.95 -0.93
CA GLU A 76 -22.87 3.75 -1.29
C GLU A 76 -21.83 3.81 -0.16
N VAL A 77 -22.26 4.06 1.09
CA VAL A 77 -21.34 4.07 2.24
C VAL A 77 -20.65 2.71 2.39
N HIS A 78 -21.41 1.62 2.26
CA HIS A 78 -20.86 0.27 2.29
C HIS A 78 -19.84 0.05 1.16
N ALA A 79 -20.18 0.40 -0.09
CA ALA A 79 -19.30 0.26 -1.25
C ALA A 79 -17.99 1.06 -1.10
N VAL A 80 -18.05 2.29 -0.57
CA VAL A 80 -16.86 3.11 -0.27
C VAL A 80 -15.96 2.44 0.77
N GLY A 81 -16.56 1.87 1.82
CA GLY A 81 -15.82 1.11 2.84
C GLY A 81 -15.08 -0.08 2.21
N THR A 82 -15.76 -0.88 1.41
CA THR A 82 -15.16 -2.05 0.72
C THR A 82 -14.05 -1.65 -0.26
N ILE A 83 -14.23 -0.56 -1.02
CA ILE A 83 -13.19 -0.03 -1.91
C ILE A 83 -11.94 0.37 -1.11
N THR A 84 -12.13 1.04 0.03
CA THR A 84 -11.02 1.50 0.89
C THR A 84 -10.25 0.32 1.47
N GLU A 85 -10.94 -0.72 1.95
CA GLU A 85 -10.32 -1.94 2.46
C GLU A 85 -9.53 -2.67 1.37
N ALA A 86 -10.07 -2.80 0.16
CA ALA A 86 -9.37 -3.40 -0.98
C ALA A 86 -8.10 -2.60 -1.35
N GLN A 87 -8.16 -1.26 -1.33
CA GLN A 87 -7.00 -0.41 -1.57
C GLN A 87 -5.89 -0.62 -0.51
N LEU A 88 -6.27 -0.77 0.76
CA LEU A 88 -5.31 -1.11 1.82
C LEU A 88 -4.67 -2.49 1.57
N GLY A 89 -5.47 -3.49 1.16
CA GLY A 89 -5.00 -4.81 0.77
C GLY A 89 -3.96 -4.75 -0.37
N ILE A 90 -4.22 -3.95 -1.41
CA ILE A 90 -3.29 -3.72 -2.53
C ILE A 90 -1.96 -3.15 -2.03
N VAL A 91 -1.98 -2.14 -1.15
CA VAL A 91 -0.75 -1.53 -0.61
C VAL A 91 0.08 -2.56 0.17
N THR A 92 -0.55 -3.33 1.06
CA THR A 92 0.12 -4.37 1.84
C THR A 92 0.73 -5.45 0.94
N ALA A 93 -0.04 -5.96 -0.02
CA ALA A 93 0.44 -6.98 -0.97
C ALA A 93 1.59 -6.46 -1.84
N ASN A 94 1.55 -5.20 -2.29
CA ASN A 94 2.65 -4.60 -3.05
C ASN A 94 3.92 -4.48 -2.20
N ALA A 95 3.81 -4.13 -0.92
CA ALA A 95 4.96 -4.11 -0.02
C ALA A 95 5.60 -5.51 0.14
N THR A 96 4.79 -6.57 0.26
CA THR A 96 5.26 -7.97 0.27
C THR A 96 6.00 -8.33 -1.02
N LEU A 97 5.47 -7.94 -2.18
CA LEU A 97 6.10 -8.19 -3.47
C LEU A 97 7.45 -7.46 -3.61
N VAL A 98 7.56 -6.21 -3.15
CA VAL A 98 8.82 -5.46 -3.18
C VAL A 98 9.85 -6.06 -2.23
N ASN A 99 9.46 -6.39 -1.01
CA ASN A 99 10.39 -6.89 0.01
C ASN A 99 10.92 -8.31 -0.26
N SER A 100 10.26 -9.07 -1.12
CA SER A 100 10.66 -10.45 -1.48
C SER A 100 11.62 -10.53 -2.66
N VAL A 101 12.05 -9.39 -3.25
CA VAL A 101 12.92 -9.39 -4.45
C VAL A 101 14.25 -10.08 -4.15
N GLY A 102 14.57 -11.12 -4.93
CA GLY A 102 15.80 -11.91 -4.73
C GLY A 102 15.82 -12.76 -3.45
N ARG A 103 14.69 -12.83 -2.72
CA ARG A 103 14.54 -13.54 -1.45
C ARG A 103 13.57 -14.71 -1.55
N VAL A 104 13.48 -15.35 -2.71
CA VAL A 104 12.65 -16.55 -2.94
C VAL A 104 13.46 -17.55 -3.76
N LEU A 105 13.13 -18.84 -3.65
CA LEU A 105 13.80 -19.90 -4.43
C LEU A 105 13.30 -19.97 -5.88
N GLY A 106 12.10 -19.48 -6.15
CA GLY A 106 11.49 -19.39 -7.48
C GLY A 106 10.52 -18.22 -7.58
N GLU A 107 10.24 -17.76 -8.80
CA GLU A 107 9.40 -16.58 -9.05
C GLU A 107 7.89 -16.88 -9.15
N GLY A 108 7.48 -18.14 -8.97
CA GLY A 108 6.08 -18.57 -9.18
C GLY A 108 5.09 -17.85 -8.27
N GLU A 109 5.35 -17.84 -6.96
CA GLU A 109 4.50 -17.23 -5.95
C GLU A 109 4.45 -15.70 -6.12
N ARG A 110 5.57 -15.09 -6.47
CA ARG A 110 5.65 -13.64 -6.75
C ARG A 110 4.84 -13.27 -8.00
N ALA A 111 4.93 -14.07 -9.06
CA ALA A 111 4.15 -13.87 -10.28
C ALA A 111 2.64 -13.99 -10.02
N GLU A 112 2.23 -14.96 -9.18
CA GLU A 112 0.83 -15.11 -8.76
C GLU A 112 0.33 -13.90 -7.96
N LEU A 113 1.11 -13.42 -6.98
CA LEU A 113 0.78 -12.21 -6.22
C LEU A 113 0.67 -10.98 -7.14
N SER A 114 1.57 -10.85 -8.11
CA SER A 114 1.53 -9.77 -9.11
C SER A 114 0.28 -9.84 -10.00
N ALA A 115 -0.12 -11.02 -10.45
CA ALA A 115 -1.35 -11.21 -11.21
C ALA A 115 -2.60 -10.85 -10.37
N GLY A 116 -2.62 -11.26 -9.10
CA GLY A 116 -3.67 -10.89 -8.15
C GLY A 116 -3.76 -9.38 -7.94
N LEU A 117 -2.62 -8.69 -7.79
CA LEU A 117 -2.56 -7.23 -7.68
C LEU A 117 -3.18 -6.53 -8.90
N HIS A 118 -2.83 -6.97 -10.11
CA HIS A 118 -3.41 -6.41 -11.34
C HIS A 118 -4.93 -6.63 -11.40
N SER A 119 -5.40 -7.83 -11.05
CA SER A 119 -6.83 -8.16 -11.06
C SER A 119 -7.62 -7.33 -10.04
N LEU A 120 -7.17 -7.27 -8.78
CA LEU A 120 -7.86 -6.51 -7.74
C LEU A 120 -7.85 -5.00 -8.04
N THR A 121 -6.75 -4.47 -8.59
CA THR A 121 -6.67 -3.06 -9.01
C THR A 121 -7.73 -2.72 -10.06
N ALA A 122 -7.91 -3.59 -11.06
CA ALA A 122 -8.95 -3.42 -12.08
C ALA A 122 -10.36 -3.49 -11.47
N ASN A 123 -10.60 -4.42 -10.54
CA ASN A 123 -11.89 -4.53 -9.86
C ASN A 123 -12.21 -3.30 -9.01
N VAL A 124 -11.22 -2.75 -8.29
CA VAL A 124 -11.36 -1.48 -7.54
C VAL A 124 -11.72 -0.32 -8.46
N ALA A 125 -11.09 -0.23 -9.64
CA ALA A 125 -11.41 0.80 -10.62
C ALA A 125 -12.86 0.66 -11.13
N ASN A 126 -13.29 -0.57 -11.46
CA ASN A 126 -14.66 -0.86 -11.88
C ASN A 126 -15.70 -0.48 -10.80
N ALA A 127 -15.42 -0.81 -9.53
CA ALA A 127 -16.28 -0.43 -8.40
C ALA A 127 -16.36 1.08 -8.21
N ALA A 128 -15.24 1.79 -8.35
CA ALA A 128 -15.22 3.26 -8.30
C ALA A 128 -16.02 3.90 -9.46
N ASP A 129 -15.96 3.30 -10.66
CA ASP A 129 -16.75 3.75 -11.81
C ASP A 129 -18.25 3.49 -11.64
N GLU A 130 -18.63 2.34 -11.08
CA GLU A 130 -20.02 2.03 -10.72
C GLU A 130 -20.56 3.04 -9.70
N LEU A 131 -19.77 3.36 -8.67
CA LEU A 131 -20.11 4.39 -7.69
C LEU A 131 -20.30 5.78 -8.33
N ARG A 132 -19.42 6.16 -9.26
CA ARG A 132 -19.58 7.41 -10.02
C ARG A 132 -20.84 7.44 -10.88
N ARG A 133 -21.21 6.31 -11.50
CA ARG A 133 -22.46 6.19 -12.28
C ARG A 133 -23.68 6.30 -11.37
N ALA A 134 -23.72 5.54 -10.28
CA ALA A 134 -24.80 5.57 -9.31
C ALA A 134 -25.08 6.99 -8.79
N ARG A 135 -24.04 7.73 -8.39
CA ARG A 135 -24.17 9.13 -7.93
C ARG A 135 -24.76 10.05 -8.99
N ARG A 136 -24.42 9.87 -10.28
CA ARG A 136 -25.03 10.65 -11.37
C ARG A 136 -26.50 10.29 -11.55
N THR A 137 -26.84 9.01 -11.55
CA THR A 137 -28.22 8.55 -11.62
C THR A 137 -29.06 9.15 -10.50
N VAL A 138 -28.57 9.17 -9.26
CA VAL A 138 -29.31 9.80 -8.13
C VAL A 138 -29.61 11.28 -8.39
N VAL A 139 -28.66 12.02 -8.96
CA VAL A 139 -28.87 13.44 -9.31
C VAL A 139 -29.87 13.59 -10.45
N ASP A 140 -29.72 12.80 -11.52
CA ASP A 140 -30.58 12.82 -12.70
C ASP A 140 -32.02 12.39 -12.37
N GLN A 141 -32.18 11.52 -11.37
CA GLN A 141 -33.47 11.02 -10.87
C GLN A 141 -34.10 11.91 -9.80
N THR A 142 -33.69 13.17 -9.69
CA THR A 142 -34.39 14.12 -8.81
C THR A 142 -35.77 14.41 -9.40
N PRO A 143 -36.87 13.99 -8.73
CA PRO A 143 -38.20 14.10 -9.31
C PRO A 143 -38.61 15.57 -9.40
N THR A 144 -39.18 15.94 -10.54
CA THR A 144 -39.92 17.20 -10.65
C THR A 144 -41.30 17.03 -10.02
N TYR A 145 -41.84 18.11 -9.43
CA TYR A 145 -43.14 18.05 -8.75
C TYR A 145 -44.23 17.56 -9.71
N SER A 146 -44.90 16.46 -9.34
CA SER A 146 -46.07 15.92 -10.03
C SER A 146 -47.23 15.78 -9.04
N PRO A 147 -48.42 16.35 -9.30
CA PRO A 147 -49.55 16.31 -8.38
C PRO A 147 -50.13 14.90 -8.16
N PHE A 148 -49.73 13.92 -8.97
CA PHE A 148 -50.14 12.52 -8.85
C PHE A 148 -49.00 11.58 -8.43
N GLY A 149 -47.80 12.10 -8.16
CA GLY A 149 -46.67 11.29 -7.69
C GLY A 149 -45.95 10.45 -8.75
N GLU A 150 -46.38 10.46 -10.01
CA GLU A 150 -45.85 9.61 -11.09
C GLU A 150 -44.32 9.71 -11.27
N THR A 151 -43.77 10.93 -11.15
CA THR A 151 -42.32 11.18 -11.25
C THR A 151 -41.56 10.60 -10.05
N TYR A 152 -42.13 10.64 -8.85
CA TYR A 152 -41.52 10.04 -7.66
C TYR A 152 -41.48 8.52 -7.76
N ASP A 153 -42.55 7.90 -8.24
CA ASP A 153 -42.61 6.44 -8.41
C ASP A 153 -41.63 5.96 -9.49
N SER A 154 -41.56 6.65 -10.63
CA SER A 154 -40.59 6.34 -11.68
C SER A 154 -39.16 6.47 -11.18
N SER A 155 -38.83 7.59 -10.52
CA SER A 155 -37.49 7.80 -9.97
C SER A 155 -37.16 6.81 -8.86
N ALA A 156 -38.14 6.41 -8.02
CA ALA A 156 -37.92 5.37 -7.01
C ALA A 156 -37.58 4.01 -7.66
N ALA A 157 -38.29 3.63 -8.72
CA ALA A 157 -38.00 2.39 -9.45
C ALA A 157 -36.60 2.43 -10.09
N ASP A 158 -36.21 3.55 -10.72
CA ASP A 158 -34.89 3.72 -11.31
C ASP A 158 -33.76 3.68 -10.25
N LEU A 159 -34.04 4.19 -9.03
CA LEU A 159 -33.11 4.11 -7.90
C LEU A 159 -32.99 2.70 -7.33
N ASP A 160 -34.08 1.92 -7.33
CA ASP A 160 -34.08 0.52 -6.86
C ASP A 160 -33.22 -0.39 -7.77
N GLU A 161 -32.99 -0.02 -9.04
CA GLU A 161 -32.08 -0.73 -9.95
C GLU A 161 -30.59 -0.44 -9.68
N ILE A 162 -30.27 0.55 -8.83
CA ILE A 162 -28.88 0.84 -8.48
C ILE A 162 -28.35 -0.25 -7.54
N HIS A 163 -27.38 -0.99 -8.03
CA HIS A 163 -26.65 -2.00 -7.27
C HIS A 163 -25.14 -1.74 -7.38
N PHE A 164 -24.36 -2.24 -6.41
CA PHE A 164 -22.90 -2.09 -6.37
C PHE A 164 -22.22 -3.46 -6.55
N ALA A 165 -22.49 -4.12 -7.68
CA ALA A 165 -22.07 -5.49 -7.93
C ALA A 165 -20.55 -5.62 -8.00
N ALA A 166 -19.84 -4.63 -8.55
CA ALA A 166 -18.38 -4.66 -8.60
C ALA A 166 -17.76 -4.50 -7.21
N ALA A 167 -18.34 -3.64 -6.36
CA ALA A 167 -17.89 -3.50 -4.97
C ALA A 167 -18.11 -4.80 -4.17
N ALA A 168 -19.21 -5.52 -4.41
CA ALA A 168 -19.53 -6.78 -3.74
C ALA A 168 -18.53 -7.92 -4.03
N LEU A 169 -17.75 -7.84 -5.13
CA LEU A 169 -16.71 -8.82 -5.47
C LEU A 169 -15.36 -8.56 -4.80
N LEU A 170 -15.14 -7.33 -4.29
CA LEU A 170 -13.86 -6.93 -3.71
C LEU A 170 -13.45 -7.74 -2.47
N PRO A 171 -14.33 -8.13 -1.53
CA PRO A 171 -13.93 -8.91 -0.35
C PRO A 171 -13.26 -10.24 -0.73
N THR A 172 -13.80 -10.95 -1.73
CA THR A 172 -13.20 -12.19 -2.24
C THR A 172 -11.83 -11.92 -2.86
N GLY A 173 -11.72 -10.89 -3.71
CA GLY A 173 -10.44 -10.52 -4.32
C GLY A 173 -9.38 -10.09 -3.30
N THR A 174 -9.76 -9.39 -2.23
CA THR A 174 -8.88 -9.03 -1.12
C THR A 174 -8.41 -10.26 -0.34
N ALA A 175 -9.29 -11.23 -0.08
CA ALA A 175 -8.95 -12.48 0.59
C ALA A 175 -7.99 -13.34 -0.26
N ASP A 176 -8.25 -13.46 -1.55
CA ASP A 176 -7.38 -14.18 -2.50
C ASP A 176 -5.99 -13.52 -2.56
N LEU A 177 -5.95 -12.19 -2.59
CA LEU A 177 -4.70 -11.43 -2.60
C LEU A 177 -3.91 -11.61 -1.29
N ALA A 178 -4.57 -11.60 -0.14
CA ALA A 178 -3.94 -11.88 1.15
C ALA A 178 -3.36 -13.30 1.18
N ALA A 179 -4.09 -14.30 0.70
CA ALA A 179 -3.61 -15.68 0.61
C ALA A 179 -2.39 -15.81 -0.31
N ALA A 180 -2.35 -15.08 -1.44
CA ALA A 180 -1.17 -15.02 -2.30
C ALA A 180 0.03 -14.35 -1.60
N GLY A 181 -0.22 -13.30 -0.80
CA GLY A 181 0.79 -12.66 0.05
C GLY A 181 1.42 -13.64 1.05
N GLU A 182 0.61 -14.46 1.71
CA GLU A 182 1.10 -15.50 2.63
C GLU A 182 1.94 -16.56 1.92
N ARG A 183 1.60 -16.94 0.68
CA ARG A 183 2.44 -17.85 -0.12
C ARG A 183 3.82 -17.25 -0.41
N VAL A 184 3.90 -15.96 -0.74
CA VAL A 184 5.17 -15.27 -0.93
C VAL A 184 5.98 -15.21 0.37
N ASN A 185 5.35 -14.91 1.51
CA ASN A 185 6.02 -14.93 2.81
C ASN A 185 6.60 -16.31 3.14
N ALA A 186 5.84 -17.38 2.88
CA ALA A 186 6.31 -18.75 3.05
C ALA A 186 7.50 -19.07 2.12
N ALA A 187 7.46 -18.62 0.86
CA ALA A 187 8.58 -18.77 -0.08
C ALA A 187 9.85 -18.02 0.39
N VAL A 188 9.68 -16.84 1.02
CA VAL A 188 10.80 -16.09 1.63
C VAL A 188 11.39 -16.84 2.81
N ALA A 189 10.55 -17.41 3.68
CA ALA A 189 11.03 -18.22 4.79
C ALA A 189 11.79 -19.47 4.30
N ALA A 190 11.31 -20.14 3.25
CA ALA A 190 12.00 -21.27 2.64
C ALA A 190 13.36 -20.87 2.04
N TRP A 191 13.44 -19.72 1.38
CA TRP A 191 14.70 -19.16 0.89
C TRP A 191 15.69 -18.88 2.03
N GLN A 192 15.23 -18.32 3.15
CA GLN A 192 16.09 -18.04 4.30
C GLN A 192 16.68 -19.32 4.90
N VAL A 193 15.87 -20.38 5.04
CA VAL A 193 16.34 -21.70 5.49
C VAL A 193 17.44 -22.24 4.56
N GLU A 194 17.30 -22.05 3.25
CA GLU A 194 18.33 -22.44 2.28
C GLU A 194 19.60 -21.59 2.40
N GLN A 195 19.49 -20.29 2.62
CA GLN A 195 20.66 -19.43 2.88
C GLN A 195 21.41 -19.89 4.14
N ASP A 196 20.69 -20.20 5.21
CA ASP A 196 21.28 -20.69 6.47
C ASP A 196 21.98 -22.03 6.27
N ARG A 197 21.38 -22.93 5.47
CA ARG A 197 21.99 -24.21 5.11
C ARG A 197 23.30 -24.01 4.34
N LEU A 198 23.31 -23.13 3.34
CA LEU A 198 24.51 -22.82 2.55
C LEU A 198 25.61 -22.17 3.41
N ALA A 199 25.24 -21.27 4.31
CA ALA A 199 26.17 -20.67 5.25
C ALA A 199 26.80 -21.71 6.19
N ALA A 200 26.03 -22.69 6.67
CA ALA A 200 26.54 -23.77 7.51
C ALA A 200 27.51 -24.69 6.75
N VAL A 201 27.22 -25.02 5.48
CA VAL A 201 28.14 -25.80 4.62
C VAL A 201 29.45 -25.04 4.42
N ALA A 202 29.38 -23.76 4.05
CA ALA A 202 30.58 -22.93 3.86
C ALA A 202 31.41 -22.80 5.14
N ALA A 203 30.76 -22.72 6.31
CA ALA A 203 31.44 -22.70 7.60
C ALA A 203 32.15 -24.02 7.90
N ALA A 204 31.51 -25.16 7.60
CA ALA A 204 32.12 -26.48 7.77
C ALA A 204 33.32 -26.68 6.84
N GLU A 205 33.22 -26.28 5.57
CA GLU A 205 34.32 -26.30 4.61
C GLU A 205 35.50 -25.41 5.06
N ALA A 206 35.20 -24.21 5.59
CA ALA A 206 36.23 -23.32 6.13
C ALA A 206 36.92 -23.91 7.37
N ALA A 207 36.17 -24.57 8.26
CA ALA A 207 36.72 -25.23 9.45
C ALA A 207 37.64 -26.39 9.07
N GLU A 208 37.26 -27.21 8.08
CA GLU A 208 38.08 -28.30 7.58
C GLU A 208 39.36 -27.78 6.89
N ALA A 209 39.24 -26.73 6.07
CA ALA A 209 40.40 -26.09 5.47
C ALA A 209 41.38 -25.54 6.52
N ALA A 210 40.87 -24.94 7.60
CA ALA A 210 41.68 -24.46 8.72
C ALA A 210 42.37 -25.61 9.46
N ARG A 211 41.69 -26.74 9.68
CA ARG A 211 42.29 -27.95 10.28
C ARG A 211 43.46 -28.47 9.44
N VAL A 212 43.26 -28.64 8.13
CA VAL A 212 44.30 -29.09 7.20
C VAL A 212 45.48 -28.11 7.16
N ALA A 213 45.23 -26.80 7.21
CA ALA A 213 46.28 -25.79 7.27
C ALA A 213 47.10 -25.88 8.57
N ALA A 214 46.43 -26.07 9.71
CA ALA A 214 47.09 -26.24 11.00
C ALA A 214 47.97 -27.51 11.03
N GLU A 215 47.47 -28.63 10.51
CA GLU A 215 48.26 -29.87 10.38
C GLU A 215 49.52 -29.69 9.54
N LYS A 216 49.40 -28.98 8.40
CA LYS A 216 50.56 -28.63 7.56
C LYS A 216 51.57 -27.73 8.28
N ALA A 217 51.11 -26.77 9.06
CA ALA A 217 51.98 -25.88 9.83
C ALA A 217 52.75 -26.64 10.93
N VAL A 218 52.09 -27.57 11.63
CA VAL A 218 52.76 -28.46 12.59
C VAL A 218 53.81 -29.33 11.90
N ALA A 219 53.48 -29.94 10.75
CA ALA A 219 54.43 -30.75 9.98
C ALA A 219 55.65 -29.94 9.49
N ALA A 220 55.43 -28.71 9.01
CA ALA A 220 56.52 -27.82 8.59
C ALA A 220 57.44 -27.42 9.77
N THR A 221 56.87 -27.19 10.95
CA THR A 221 57.64 -26.86 12.17
C THR A 221 58.50 -28.04 12.61
N ALA A 222 57.96 -29.27 12.55
CA ALA A 222 58.72 -30.48 12.86
C ALA A 222 59.90 -30.69 11.89
N ALA A 223 59.69 -30.48 10.58
CA ALA A 223 60.76 -30.59 9.59
C ALA A 223 61.87 -29.54 9.76
N ALA A 224 61.53 -28.32 10.19
CA ALA A 224 62.50 -27.26 10.48
C ALA A 224 63.35 -27.55 11.73
N GLN A 225 62.77 -28.20 12.75
CA GLN A 225 63.50 -28.62 13.96
C GLN A 225 64.53 -29.70 13.65
N ASP A 226 64.20 -30.68 12.81
CA ASP A 226 65.12 -31.75 12.41
C ASP A 226 66.33 -31.22 11.60
N SER A 227 66.13 -30.12 10.89
CA SER A 227 67.20 -29.46 10.10
C SER A 227 68.16 -28.58 10.93
N SER A 228 67.88 -28.36 12.22
CA SER A 228 68.66 -27.43 13.08
C SER A 228 69.82 -28.10 13.85
N SER A 229 70.15 -29.36 13.58
CA SER A 229 71.31 -30.06 14.18
C SER A 229 72.65 -29.82 13.45
N VAL A 230 72.69 -28.95 12.43
CA VAL A 230 73.93 -28.57 11.74
C VAL A 230 74.52 -27.30 12.39
N PRO A 231 75.83 -27.26 12.74
CA PRO A 231 76.44 -26.11 13.41
C PRO A 231 76.30 -24.82 12.58
N ALA A 232 75.84 -23.77 13.24
CA ALA A 232 75.47 -22.48 12.66
C ALA A 232 76.60 -21.84 11.84
N ALA A 233 76.48 -21.92 10.51
CA ALA A 233 77.12 -20.96 9.62
C ALA A 233 76.26 -19.69 9.60
N LYS A 234 76.87 -18.59 10.05
CA LYS A 234 76.32 -17.24 10.14
C LYS A 234 75.91 -16.76 8.74
N ALA A 235 74.63 -16.90 8.39
CA ALA A 235 74.07 -16.42 7.13
C ALA A 235 73.17 -15.20 7.39
N SER A 236 73.68 -14.01 7.07
CA SER A 236 72.87 -12.85 6.69
C SER A 236 72.02 -13.21 5.49
N GLY A 237 70.70 -13.04 5.56
CA GLY A 237 69.82 -13.38 4.42
C GLY A 237 68.41 -12.84 4.54
N SER A 238 68.24 -11.55 4.24
CA SER A 238 67.02 -10.87 3.77
C SER A 238 65.70 -11.17 4.50
N ASP A 239 65.46 -10.39 5.55
CA ASP A 239 64.14 -10.03 6.06
C ASP A 239 63.40 -9.21 4.98
N ALA A 240 62.89 -9.89 3.95
CA ALA A 240 62.10 -9.26 2.91
C ALA A 240 60.71 -8.91 3.50
N GLY A 241 60.63 -7.77 4.16
CA GLY A 241 59.39 -7.27 4.74
C GLY A 241 58.25 -7.24 3.72
N TYR A 242 57.01 -7.41 4.17
CA TYR A 242 55.85 -7.34 3.27
C TYR A 242 55.65 -5.90 2.79
N HIS A 243 55.49 -5.71 1.48
CA HIS A 243 55.27 -4.39 0.88
C HIS A 243 53.86 -4.30 0.29
N LYS A 244 53.18 -3.18 0.53
CA LYS A 244 51.88 -2.86 -0.10
C LYS A 244 51.90 -1.44 -0.67
N ASN A 245 51.62 -1.32 -1.97
CA ASN A 245 51.44 -0.02 -2.61
C ASN A 245 49.97 0.41 -2.54
N VAL A 246 49.72 1.63 -2.06
CA VAL A 246 48.42 2.30 -2.17
C VAL A 246 48.52 3.26 -3.34
N TRP A 247 47.90 2.90 -4.46
CA TRP A 247 48.17 3.56 -5.75
C TRP A 247 47.30 4.80 -5.98
N THR A 248 46.12 4.87 -5.35
CA THR A 248 45.18 5.98 -5.49
C THR A 248 44.19 6.01 -4.32
N SER A 249 43.37 7.07 -4.29
CA SER A 249 42.20 7.18 -3.42
C SER A 249 40.94 7.05 -4.26
N GLY A 250 39.89 6.46 -3.68
CA GLY A 250 38.66 6.17 -4.42
C GLY A 250 37.77 5.16 -3.71
N PHE A 251 37.02 4.37 -4.48
CA PHE A 251 36.19 3.31 -3.96
C PHE A 251 36.13 2.15 -4.97
N GLN A 252 34.96 1.55 -5.20
CA GLN A 252 34.86 0.28 -5.95
C GLN A 252 35.45 0.33 -7.36
N SER A 253 35.24 1.41 -8.12
CA SER A 253 35.79 1.51 -9.48
C SER A 253 37.32 1.50 -9.53
N GLU A 254 37.98 1.97 -8.47
CA GLU A 254 39.44 1.95 -8.35
C GLU A 254 39.93 0.60 -7.81
N ILE A 255 39.20 0.01 -6.87
CA ILE A 255 39.51 -1.31 -6.29
C ILE A 255 39.42 -2.39 -7.39
N ASP A 256 38.39 -2.32 -8.25
CA ASP A 256 38.17 -3.22 -9.39
C ASP A 256 39.34 -3.24 -10.39
N ARG A 257 40.18 -2.19 -10.42
CA ARG A 257 41.33 -2.12 -11.33
C ARG A 257 42.52 -2.95 -10.88
N CYS A 258 42.55 -3.41 -9.62
CA CYS A 258 43.57 -4.33 -9.11
C CYS A 258 45.03 -3.87 -9.31
N ASN A 259 45.27 -2.56 -9.22
CA ASN A 259 46.60 -1.94 -9.35
C ASN A 259 47.31 -1.71 -7.99
N GLY A 260 46.86 -2.40 -6.95
CA GLY A 260 47.27 -2.22 -5.56
C GLY A 260 46.10 -1.79 -4.68
N ALA A 261 46.40 -1.45 -3.42
CA ALA A 261 45.39 -0.97 -2.49
C ALA A 261 44.90 0.45 -2.85
N VAL A 262 43.67 0.75 -2.46
CA VAL A 262 43.02 2.05 -2.66
C VAL A 262 42.70 2.65 -1.30
N ASP A 263 43.03 3.91 -1.08
CA ASP A 263 42.54 4.65 0.09
C ASP A 263 41.05 4.94 -0.06
N VAL A 264 40.25 4.33 0.82
CA VAL A 264 38.79 4.40 0.89
C VAL A 264 38.29 5.18 2.11
N SER A 265 39.17 5.94 2.76
CA SER A 265 38.87 6.67 3.99
C SER A 265 37.70 7.63 3.83
N ALA A 266 37.55 8.26 2.66
CA ALA A 266 36.43 9.15 2.37
C ALA A 266 35.05 8.46 2.43
N HIS A 267 34.99 7.15 2.17
CA HIS A 267 33.75 6.37 2.24
C HIS A 267 33.44 5.90 3.68
N TYR A 268 34.46 5.44 4.41
CA TYR A 268 34.24 4.84 5.72
C TYR A 268 34.29 5.83 6.89
N GLY A 269 35.06 6.92 6.78
CA GLY A 269 35.37 7.85 7.87
C GLY A 269 36.73 7.56 8.52
N PRO A 270 36.96 6.39 9.15
CA PRO A 270 38.28 5.97 9.61
C PRO A 270 39.27 5.77 8.46
N ARG A 271 40.56 5.99 8.73
CA ARG A 271 41.63 5.76 7.75
C ARG A 271 41.66 4.30 7.33
N THR A 272 41.32 4.02 6.08
CA THR A 272 41.12 2.66 5.58
C THR A 272 41.63 2.55 4.15
N ILE A 273 42.44 1.53 3.89
CA ILE A 273 42.80 1.10 2.54
C ILE A 273 42.12 -0.23 2.23
N ALA A 274 41.72 -0.43 0.97
CA ALA A 274 41.00 -1.62 0.53
C ALA A 274 41.61 -2.24 -0.72
N GLU A 275 41.47 -3.55 -0.84
CA GLU A 275 41.85 -4.30 -2.05
C GLU A 275 41.00 -5.56 -2.17
N HIS A 276 40.66 -5.94 -3.40
CA HIS A 276 40.00 -7.22 -3.65
C HIS A 276 40.84 -8.39 -3.16
N TRP A 277 40.16 -9.44 -2.69
CA TRP A 277 40.80 -10.66 -2.20
C TRP A 277 41.78 -11.24 -3.22
N SER A 278 41.36 -11.32 -4.49
CA SER A 278 42.15 -11.86 -5.60
C SER A 278 43.26 -10.93 -6.08
N CYS A 279 43.22 -9.65 -5.72
CA CYS A 279 44.15 -8.63 -6.24
C CYS A 279 45.32 -8.35 -5.32
N GLY A 280 45.43 -9.11 -4.23
CA GLY A 280 46.51 -8.99 -3.24
C GLY A 280 46.01 -9.17 -1.81
N GLY A 281 44.70 -9.02 -1.57
CA GLY A 281 44.12 -9.11 -0.24
C GLY A 281 44.28 -10.45 0.45
N ARG A 282 44.24 -11.54 -0.32
CA ARG A 282 44.51 -12.88 0.20
C ARG A 282 45.88 -13.02 0.88
N SER A 283 46.87 -12.26 0.43
CA SER A 283 48.27 -12.36 0.90
C SER A 283 48.61 -11.36 1.99
N PHE A 284 47.67 -10.50 2.39
CA PHE A 284 47.95 -9.48 3.39
C PHE A 284 48.21 -10.11 4.77
N PRO A 285 49.30 -9.77 5.47
CA PRO A 285 49.61 -10.34 6.78
C PRO A 285 48.55 -9.99 7.82
N THR A 286 47.99 -11.00 8.49
CA THR A 286 47.01 -10.84 9.57
C THR A 286 47.55 -11.23 10.94
N SER A 287 48.78 -11.77 10.99
CA SER A 287 49.43 -12.18 12.24
C SER A 287 49.85 -10.96 13.06
N VAL A 288 49.49 -10.97 14.34
CA VAL A 288 49.84 -9.89 15.28
C VAL A 288 51.36 -9.72 15.34
N GLY A 289 51.82 -8.48 15.21
CA GLY A 289 53.24 -8.12 15.27
C GLY A 289 53.97 -8.13 13.93
N ALA A 290 53.35 -8.64 12.85
CA ALA A 290 53.96 -8.58 11.52
C ALA A 290 54.24 -7.12 11.13
N VAL A 291 55.43 -6.87 10.55
CA VAL A 291 55.84 -5.54 10.09
C VAL A 291 55.64 -5.46 8.58
N ILE A 292 54.95 -4.42 8.14
CA ILE A 292 54.68 -4.15 6.73
C ILE A 292 55.15 -2.76 6.36
N THR A 293 55.59 -2.60 5.12
CA THR A 293 55.89 -1.30 4.53
C THR A 293 54.79 -0.93 3.55
N ILE A 294 54.13 0.20 3.79
CA ILE A 294 53.17 0.79 2.86
C ILE A 294 53.88 1.87 2.05
N THR A 295 53.69 1.85 0.74
CA THR A 295 54.21 2.84 -0.22
C THR A 295 53.05 3.54 -0.93
N GLY A 296 53.33 4.71 -1.53
CA GLY A 296 52.31 5.47 -2.25
C GLY A 296 51.51 6.37 -1.31
N GLN A 297 50.18 6.35 -1.43
CA GLN A 297 49.31 7.00 -0.45
C GLN A 297 49.43 6.28 0.91
N ASP A 298 49.29 7.02 2.01
CA ASP A 298 49.47 6.48 3.37
C ASP A 298 50.82 5.78 3.63
N ALA A 299 51.88 6.20 2.93
CA ALA A 299 53.20 5.58 3.08
C ALA A 299 53.72 5.61 4.52
N GLY A 300 54.40 4.54 4.92
CA GLY A 300 54.96 4.36 6.26
C GLY A 300 55.27 2.91 6.56
N VAL A 301 55.85 2.66 7.72
CA VAL A 301 56.00 1.29 8.23
C VAL A 301 54.98 1.08 9.33
N TYR A 302 54.29 -0.04 9.26
CA TYR A 302 53.18 -0.39 10.13
C TYR A 302 53.41 -1.75 10.78
N ARG A 303 52.89 -1.90 12.00
CA ARG A 303 52.78 -3.16 12.71
C ARG A 303 51.33 -3.61 12.67
N VAL A 304 51.12 -4.88 12.29
CA VAL A 304 49.80 -5.51 12.27
C VAL A 304 49.34 -5.76 13.71
N VAL A 305 48.16 -5.25 14.05
CA VAL A 305 47.48 -5.48 15.34
C VAL A 305 46.68 -6.77 15.31
N GLY A 306 46.21 -7.18 14.13
CA GLY A 306 45.40 -8.38 13.90
C GLY A 306 44.11 -8.06 13.13
N VAL A 307 43.27 -9.07 12.88
CA VAL A 307 41.90 -8.85 12.38
C VAL A 307 41.06 -8.29 13.52
N VAL A 308 40.54 -7.07 13.34
CA VAL A 308 39.84 -6.30 14.37
C VAL A 308 38.33 -6.29 14.18
N ALA A 309 37.84 -6.61 12.98
CA ALA A 309 36.44 -6.87 12.71
C ALA A 309 36.25 -7.76 11.47
N VAL A 310 35.11 -8.46 11.45
CA VAL A 310 34.55 -9.09 10.24
C VAL A 310 33.12 -8.60 10.11
N LEU A 311 32.84 -7.85 9.04
CA LEU A 311 31.55 -7.22 8.81
C LEU A 311 30.83 -7.90 7.64
N ASN A 312 29.50 -7.92 7.70
CA ASN A 312 28.65 -8.35 6.59
C ASN A 312 28.00 -7.13 5.94
N VAL A 313 28.17 -6.91 4.63
CA VAL A 313 27.63 -5.74 3.92
C VAL A 313 26.10 -5.65 3.94
N ASP A 314 25.41 -6.79 4.09
CA ASP A 314 23.95 -6.84 4.14
C ASP A 314 23.38 -6.46 5.51
N VAL A 315 24.23 -6.43 6.55
CA VAL A 315 23.83 -6.21 7.95
C VAL A 315 24.50 -4.99 8.55
N ASN A 316 25.76 -4.75 8.21
CA ASN A 316 26.60 -3.73 8.81
C ASN A 316 26.77 -2.53 7.87
N GLY A 317 26.77 -1.33 8.47
CA GLY A 317 27.02 -0.08 7.79
C GLY A 317 28.43 0.45 8.01
N THR A 318 28.73 1.61 7.42
CA THR A 318 30.03 2.29 7.61
C THR A 318 30.28 2.68 9.07
N GLY A 319 29.22 2.92 9.86
CA GLY A 319 29.31 3.21 11.29
C GLY A 319 29.81 2.04 12.15
N ASP A 320 29.78 0.80 11.62
CA ASP A 320 30.29 -0.40 12.31
C ASP A 320 31.79 -0.62 12.09
N VAL A 321 32.43 0.19 11.23
CA VAL A 321 33.87 0.07 10.96
C VAL A 321 34.65 0.51 12.21
N PRO A 322 35.56 -0.33 12.73
CA PRO A 322 36.33 -0.01 13.93
C PRO A 322 37.12 1.31 13.79
N SER A 323 37.33 2.01 14.89
CA SER A 323 38.17 3.20 14.95
C SER A 323 39.31 3.02 15.95
N GLY A 324 40.23 3.98 16.03
CA GLY A 324 41.37 3.95 16.97
C GLY A 324 42.65 3.27 16.45
N TYR A 325 42.71 2.97 15.15
CA TYR A 325 43.92 2.47 14.47
C TYR A 325 44.50 3.57 13.58
N ASP A 326 45.82 3.53 13.33
CA ASP A 326 46.46 4.51 12.44
C ASP A 326 46.06 4.29 10.97
N LEU A 327 45.78 3.03 10.62
CA LEU A 327 45.26 2.61 9.34
C LEU A 327 44.52 1.26 9.49
N LEU A 328 43.45 1.08 8.73
CA LEU A 328 42.79 -0.21 8.54
C LEU A 328 43.10 -0.75 7.14
N TYR A 329 43.24 -2.07 7.04
CA TYR A 329 43.26 -2.77 5.77
C TYR A 329 41.98 -3.61 5.61
N GLN A 330 41.22 -3.37 4.56
CA GLN A 330 39.98 -4.08 4.25
C GLN A 330 40.14 -5.00 3.04
N THR A 331 39.64 -6.23 3.16
CA THR A 331 39.48 -7.13 2.01
C THR A 331 38.27 -8.06 2.20
N CYS A 332 37.86 -8.75 1.15
CA CYS A 332 36.77 -9.73 1.19
C CYS A 332 37.30 -11.10 1.65
N ILE A 333 36.68 -11.73 2.65
CA ILE A 333 37.12 -13.05 3.12
C ILE A 333 36.82 -14.10 2.06
N ASN A 334 37.84 -14.82 1.59
CA ASN A 334 37.71 -15.86 0.56
C ASN A 334 37.05 -15.38 -0.74
N GLY A 335 37.12 -14.08 -1.04
CA GLY A 335 36.48 -13.49 -2.21
C GLY A 335 34.97 -13.27 -2.08
N SER A 336 34.38 -13.49 -0.91
CA SER A 336 32.96 -13.22 -0.66
C SER A 336 32.68 -11.73 -0.62
N SER A 337 31.89 -11.21 -1.56
CA SER A 337 31.45 -9.80 -1.57
C SER A 337 30.62 -9.42 -0.34
N ALA A 338 29.97 -10.40 0.29
CA ALA A 338 29.16 -10.16 1.49
C ALA A 338 29.98 -10.03 2.77
N ARG A 339 31.21 -10.55 2.85
CA ARG A 339 31.96 -10.66 4.11
C ARG A 339 33.33 -9.99 4.00
N MET A 340 33.51 -8.92 4.75
CA MET A 340 34.71 -8.09 4.74
C MET A 340 35.49 -8.27 6.04
N SER A 341 36.80 -8.51 5.95
CA SER A 341 37.70 -8.46 7.10
C SER A 341 38.40 -7.12 7.16
N PHE A 342 38.53 -6.57 8.38
CA PHE A 342 39.33 -5.39 8.67
C PHE A 342 40.52 -5.78 9.54
N THR A 343 41.73 -5.49 9.08
CA THR A 343 42.98 -5.68 9.82
C THR A 343 43.48 -4.34 10.34
N GLY A 344 43.69 -4.23 11.65
CA GLY A 344 44.19 -3.02 12.29
C GLY A 344 45.69 -2.88 12.14
N LEU A 345 46.16 -1.67 11.87
CA LEU A 345 47.56 -1.32 11.73
C LEU A 345 47.93 -0.15 12.67
N THR A 346 49.09 -0.27 13.31
CA THR A 346 49.71 0.81 14.09
C THR A 346 50.99 1.26 13.40
N ARG A 347 51.12 2.55 13.15
CA ARG A 347 52.29 3.13 12.49
C ARG A 347 53.49 3.10 13.44
N ILE A 348 54.65 2.70 12.94
CA ILE A 348 55.90 2.66 13.72
C ILE A 348 56.97 3.61 13.19
N THR A 349 56.92 4.01 11.92
CA THR A 349 57.74 5.08 11.33
C THR A 349 57.00 5.79 10.21
#